data_AF-A0A656APY2-F1
#
_entry.id   AF-A0A656APY2-F1
#
_cell.length_a   1.000
_cell.length_b   1.000
_cell.length_c   1.000
_cell.angle_alpha   90.00
_cell.angle_beta   90.00
_cell.angle_gamma   90.00
#
_symmetry.space_group_name_H-M   'P 1'
#
loop_
_entity.id
_entity.type
_entity.pdbx_description
1 polymer ?
#
loop_
_entity_poly.entity_id
_entity_poly.type
_entity_poly.pdbx_seq_one_letter_code
_entity_poly.pdbx_strand_id
1 'polypeptide(L)'
;MINLPIIHFSVEWWNTLHQGATITKFAKPSIAPEMLWPLLACILGFAFFFAALTMIRLRNEILSRESHRPWVSELANQTVRGNR
;
A
#
# COMPACT_ATOMS: atom_id res chain seq x y z
N MET A 1 -8.07 21.37 24.87
CA MET A 1 -7.58 21.61 23.49
C MET A 1 -6.33 22.50 23.42
N ILE A 2 -5.82 23.06 24.53
CA ILE A 2 -4.58 23.88 24.58
C ILE A 2 -3.29 23.09 24.24
N ASN A 3 -3.26 21.79 24.54
CA ASN A 3 -2.03 21.00 24.39
C ASN A 3 -1.68 20.70 22.93
N LEU A 4 -2.66 20.68 22.02
CA LEU A 4 -2.45 20.25 20.64
C LEU A 4 -1.58 21.26 19.83
N PRO A 5 -1.79 22.59 19.93
CA PRO A 5 -0.87 23.58 19.37
C PRO A 5 0.54 23.48 19.98
N ILE A 6 0.64 23.33 21.31
CA ILE A 6 1.93 23.28 22.00
C ILE A 6 2.73 22.06 21.54
N ILE A 7 2.11 20.89 21.41
CA ILE A 7 2.76 19.68 20.92
C ILE A 7 3.21 19.86 19.45
N HIS A 8 2.36 20.41 18.58
CA HIS A 8 2.71 20.65 17.17
C HIS A 8 3.93 21.57 17.01
N PHE A 9 3.90 22.74 17.66
CA PHE A 9 4.96 23.73 17.52
C PHE A 9 6.20 23.43 18.36
N SER A 10 6.10 22.61 19.42
CA SER A 10 7.27 22.16 20.18
C SER A 10 8.29 21.40 19.34
N VAL A 11 7.82 20.62 18.35
CA VAL A 11 8.68 19.93 17.40
C VAL A 11 9.36 20.93 16.49
N GLU A 12 8.63 21.94 15.98
CA GLU A 12 9.18 22.99 15.14
C GLU A 12 10.29 23.81 15.83
N TRP A 13 10.11 24.12 17.12
CA TRP A 13 11.03 24.95 17.91
C TRP A 13 12.28 24.22 18.40
N TRP A 14 12.21 22.92 18.65
CA TRP A 14 13.34 22.12 19.16
C TRP A 14 13.89 21.11 18.13
N ASN A 15 13.78 21.43 16.84
CA ASN A 15 14.17 20.57 15.72
C ASN A 15 15.70 20.50 15.55
N THR A 16 16.33 19.48 16.15
CA THR A 16 17.71 19.07 15.81
C THR A 16 17.80 17.63 15.28
N LEU A 17 16.72 16.84 15.34
CA LEU A 17 16.75 15.42 14.99
C LEU A 17 15.70 14.98 13.95
N HIS A 18 14.60 15.71 13.78
CA HIS A 18 13.56 15.28 12.86
C HIS A 18 13.87 15.78 11.44
N GLN A 19 14.19 14.85 10.55
CA GLN A 19 14.31 15.14 9.14
C GLN A 19 12.96 15.64 8.61
N GLY A 20 12.94 16.87 8.08
CA GLY A 20 11.75 17.41 7.45
C GLY A 20 11.28 16.58 6.24
N ALA A 21 10.03 16.80 5.83
CA ALA A 21 9.44 16.10 4.69
C ALA A 21 10.32 16.20 3.43
N THR A 22 10.77 15.06 2.93
CA THR A 22 11.88 14.98 1.98
C THR A 22 11.49 14.48 0.60
N ILE A 23 10.31 13.84 0.48
CA ILE A 23 9.80 13.26 -0.77
C ILE A 23 8.75 14.17 -1.45
N THR A 24 8.00 14.97 -0.69
CA THR A 24 6.83 15.73 -1.20
C THR A 24 7.18 17.01 -1.94
N LYS A 25 8.46 17.40 -1.98
CA LYS A 25 8.90 18.53 -2.79
C LYS A 25 8.97 18.03 -4.24
N PHE A 26 8.22 18.66 -5.15
CA PHE A 26 8.31 18.41 -6.61
C PHE A 26 9.72 18.67 -7.21
N ALA A 27 10.69 19.08 -6.39
CA ALA A 27 12.09 19.31 -6.72
C ALA A 27 12.98 18.14 -6.26
N LYS A 28 14.31 18.32 -6.32
CA LYS A 28 15.31 17.36 -5.82
C LYS A 28 15.02 16.98 -4.35
N PRO A 29 14.86 15.69 -4.01
CA PRO A 29 14.69 15.24 -2.64
C PRO A 29 15.86 15.74 -1.77
N SER A 30 15.57 16.34 -0.62
CA SER A 30 16.62 16.79 0.32
C SER A 30 17.15 15.65 1.23
N ILE A 31 16.97 14.38 0.81
CA ILE A 31 17.41 13.17 1.50
C ILE A 31 18.66 12.60 0.84
N ALA A 32 19.55 12.03 1.64
CA ALA A 32 20.74 11.36 1.13
C ALA A 32 20.38 10.16 0.24
N PRO A 33 21.06 9.95 -0.91
CA PRO A 33 20.77 8.83 -1.82
C PRO A 33 20.78 7.45 -1.14
N GLU A 34 21.64 7.27 -0.15
CA GLU A 34 21.81 6.03 0.62
C GLU A 34 20.56 5.68 1.43
N MET A 35 19.76 6.68 1.80
CA MET A 35 18.47 6.49 2.48
C MET A 35 17.29 6.47 1.49
N LEU A 36 17.42 7.17 0.36
CA LEU A 36 16.36 7.27 -0.65
C LEU A 36 16.06 5.91 -1.32
N TRP A 37 17.09 5.17 -1.71
CA TRP A 37 16.91 3.90 -2.42
C TRP A 37 16.18 2.82 -1.60
N PRO A 38 16.56 2.55 -0.33
CA PRO A 38 15.81 1.63 0.52
C PRO A 38 14.35 2.07 0.69
N LEU A 39 14.12 3.37 0.85
CA LEU A 39 12.77 3.93 1.00
C LEU A 39 11.91 3.70 -0.26
N LEU A 40 12.44 3.98 -1.45
CA LEU A 40 11.74 3.72 -2.71
C LEU A 40 11.47 2.22 -2.92
N ALA A 41 12.43 1.37 -2.55
CA ALA A 41 12.26 -0.08 -2.63
C ALA A 41 11.12 -0.57 -1.71
N CYS A 42 11.05 -0.08 -0.47
CA CYS A 42 9.97 -0.39 0.46
C CYS A 42 8.61 0.12 -0.04
N ILE A 43 8.54 1.35 -0.55
CA ILE A 43 7.31 1.92 -1.12
C ILE A 43 6.81 1.07 -2.29
N LEU A 44 7.71 0.74 -3.22
CA LEU A 44 7.37 -0.04 -4.40
C LEU A 44 6.98 -1.47 -4.04
N GLY A 45 7.73 -2.11 -3.14
CA GLY A 45 7.43 -3.45 -2.65
C GLY A 45 6.08 -3.53 -1.95
N PHE A 46 5.77 -2.56 -1.08
CA PHE A 46 4.47 -2.48 -0.42
C PHE A 46 3.34 -2.17 -1.41
N ALA A 47 3.57 -1.31 -2.41
CA ALA A 47 2.59 -1.02 -3.44
C ALA A 47 2.24 -2.27 -4.27
N PHE A 48 3.24 -3.05 -4.67
CA PHE A 48 3.02 -4.32 -5.37
C PHE A 48 2.33 -5.36 -4.49
N PHE A 49 2.73 -5.46 -3.23
CA PHE A 49 2.06 -6.34 -2.27
C PHE A 49 0.58 -5.98 -2.10
N PHE A 50 0.29 -4.70 -1.88
CA PHE A 50 -1.07 -4.17 -1.79
C PHE A 50 -1.87 -4.43 -3.07
N ALA A 51 -1.28 -4.18 -4.24
CA ALA A 51 -1.92 -4.43 -5.53
C ALA A 51 -2.24 -5.92 -5.73
N ALA A 52 -1.31 -6.82 -5.40
CA ALA A 52 -1.50 -8.26 -5.50
C ALA A 52 -2.64 -8.74 -4.60
N LEU A 53 -2.67 -8.31 -3.34
CA LEU A 53 -3.76 -8.62 -2.42
C LEU A 53 -5.10 -8.07 -2.93
N THR A 54 -5.10 -6.86 -3.47
CA THR A 54 -6.30 -6.24 -4.04
C THR A 54 -6.81 -7.02 -5.25
N MET A 55 -5.92 -7.47 -6.14
CA MET A 55 -6.29 -8.30 -7.29
C MET A 55 -6.87 -9.66 -6.87
N ILE A 56 -6.29 -10.31 -5.86
CA ILE A 56 -6.84 -11.57 -5.31
C ILE A 56 -8.24 -11.34 -4.73
N ARG A 57 -8.43 -10.27 -3.96
CA ARG A 57 -9.74 -9.92 -3.41
C ARG A 57 -10.75 -9.59 -4.50
N LEU A 58 -10.34 -8.85 -5.52
CA LEU A 58 -11.18 -8.50 -6.66
C LEU A 58 -11.60 -9.76 -7.43
N ARG A 59 -10.70 -10.72 -7.64
CA ARG A 59 -11.03 -12.02 -8.25
C ARG A 59 -12.11 -12.74 -7.47
N ASN A 60 -11.98 -12.81 -6.14
CA ASN A 60 -12.97 -13.47 -5.29
C ASN A 60 -14.32 -12.74 -5.33
N GLU A 61 -14.29 -11.40 -5.34
CA GLU A 61 -15.49 -10.58 -5.45
C GLU A 61 -16.22 -10.80 -6.78
N ILE A 62 -15.49 -10.83 -7.91
CA ILE A 62 -16.06 -11.15 -9.22
C ILE A 62 -16.71 -12.54 -9.20
N LEU A 63 -16.03 -13.54 -8.63
CA LEU A 63 -16.55 -14.90 -8.56
C LEU A 63 -17.82 -15.00 -7.69
N SER A 64 -17.86 -14.25 -6.58
CA SER A 64 -19.03 -14.18 -5.71
C SER A 64 -20.22 -13.51 -6.41
N ARG A 65 -19.98 -12.39 -7.10
CA ARG A 65 -21.01 -11.64 -7.83
C ARG A 65 -21.58 -12.42 -9.01
N GLU A 66 -20.71 -13.08 -9.77
CA GLU A 66 -21.08 -13.84 -10.97
C GLU A 66 -21.37 -15.32 -10.67
N SER A 67 -21.53 -15.71 -9.40
CA SER A 67 -21.76 -17.09 -8.96
C SER A 67 -22.92 -17.80 -9.68
N HIS A 68 -23.93 -17.04 -10.11
CA HIS A 68 -25.09 -17.53 -10.84
C HIS A 68 -24.83 -17.78 -12.33
N ARG A 69 -23.70 -17.33 -12.87
CA ARG A 69 -23.39 -17.49 -14.29
C ARG A 69 -22.92 -18.92 -14.57
N PRO A 70 -23.30 -19.49 -15.73
CA PRO A 70 -22.89 -20.85 -16.11
C PRO A 70 -21.37 -21.08 -16.10
N TRP A 71 -20.58 -20.07 -16.47
CA TRP A 71 -19.13 -20.19 -16.51
C TRP A 71 -18.49 -20.37 -15.13
N VAL A 72 -19.09 -19.83 -14.06
CA VAL A 72 -18.59 -20.01 -12.68
C VAL A 72 -18.88 -21.42 -12.18
N SER A 73 -20.09 -21.93 -12.46
CA SER A 73 -20.46 -23.31 -12.14
C SER A 73 -19.55 -24.32 -12.86
N GLU A 74 -19.28 -24.09 -14.14
CA GLU A 74 -18.35 -24.91 -14.93
C GLU A 74 -16.93 -24.85 -14.37
N LEU A 75 -16.41 -23.66 -14.04
CA LEU A 75 -15.09 -23.48 -13.44
C LEU A 75 -14.96 -24.22 -12.08
N ALA A 76 -16.01 -24.17 -11.25
CA ALA A 76 -16.05 -24.88 -9.98
C ALA A 76 -16.02 -26.40 -10.18
N ASN A 77 -16.80 -26.92 -11.12
CA ASN A 77 -16.81 -28.34 -11.47
C ASN A 77 -15.46 -28.83 -12.00
N GLN A 78 -14.78 -28.04 -12.84
CA GLN A 78 -13.43 -28.35 -13.33
C GLN A 78 -12.40 -28.37 -12.20
N THR A 79 -12.47 -27.39 -11.28
CA THR A 79 -11.58 -27.32 -10.11
C THR A 79 -11.72 -28.57 -9.23
N VAL A 80 -12.95 -29.06 -8.99
CA VAL A 80 -13.19 -30.29 -8.22
C VAL A 80 -12.65 -31.54 -8.94
N ARG A 81 -12.76 -31.60 -10.27
CA ARG A 81 -12.28 -32.75 -11.07
C ARG A 81 -10.76 -32.82 -11.16
N GLY A 82 -10.07 -31.69 -11.30
CA GLY A 82 -8.60 -31.65 -11.36
C GLY A 82 -7.91 -31.95 -10.02
N ASN A 83 -8.66 -31.99 -8.92
CA ASN A 83 -8.16 -32.26 -7.58
C ASN A 83 -8.43 -33.72 -7.11
N ARG A 84 -8.94 -34.59 -8.00
CA ARG A 84 -9.06 -36.04 -7.81
C ARG A 84 -8.03 -36.75 -8.66
#